data_AF-A0A3D1WS87-F1
#
_entry.id   AF-A0A3D1WS87-F1
#
_cell.length_a   1.000
_cell.length_b   1.000
_cell.length_c   1.000
_cell.angle_alpha   90.00
_cell.angle_beta   90.00
_cell.angle_gamma   90.00
#
_symmetry.space_group_name_H-M   'P 1'
#
loop_
_entity.id
_entity.type
_entity.pdbx_description
1 polymer ?
#
loop_
_entity_poly.entity_id
_entity_poly.type
_entity_poly.pdbx_seq_one_letter_code
_entity_poly.pdbx_strand_id
1 'polypeptide(L)'
;MAFVHLHNHTVFSMLDGATRIQDMVNRAVELGMPAVAITDHGYMYGVPDLALACDAVNHNTPEYKTWSHDKAFLEKDRRDELVEPDPVANPREHAQYVKDMAMWDEKGNIDELKPPLVIKPIFGCEVYFTPDETLARDHKPELYHMILLAKDQEGYVNLMQTVSEAAVQGFYYKPRVTLDNLRRHAKGMICTSACIAGIIPKYIDRGDMEGAIKWAETFRDTFEPGDFYIEIQEHGITTDNGLTDEQMDRTLIDIAKQVGVKVIATNDFHYLRREDAPVQDVIMCIGMNAKVDDPNRMRMTGSEFYMKTEEEMRAMFPYCPEACDNTLEIADKCYVELDWDSIILPRFPLLDPGETHESQFRRECEKGLRQHYGDDWATREIGGVNIKERFEYEYKVICDKGFAAYFLIVAEYVQWAKDNGIGVGPGRGSAAGAIVAYAMNITAFDPLENGLMFERFLSPQRTEMPDIDMDFDDERRLEVVEHVRQLYGPEKVTHVITYSTIKAKQA
;
A
#
# COMPACT_ATOMS: atom_id res chain seq x y z
N MET A 1 20.54 1.44 23.53
CA MET A 1 20.49 0.55 22.36
C MET A 1 19.22 0.99 21.62
N ALA A 2 18.59 0.22 20.76
CA ALA A 2 17.32 0.61 20.16
C ALA A 2 16.34 -0.56 20.24
N PHE A 3 15.06 -0.32 19.97
CA PHE A 3 14.00 -1.32 19.88
C PHE A 3 13.04 -0.94 18.75
N VAL A 4 12.43 -1.93 18.09
CA VAL A 4 11.46 -1.72 17.01
C VAL A 4 10.20 -2.53 17.31
N HIS A 5 9.04 -1.88 17.30
CA HIS A 5 7.76 -2.59 17.33
C HIS A 5 7.49 -3.22 15.95
N LEU A 6 7.27 -4.53 15.95
CA LEU A 6 7.04 -5.35 14.75
C LEU A 6 5.62 -5.92 14.64
N HIS A 7 4.85 -5.84 15.72
CA HIS A 7 3.47 -6.31 15.82
C HIS A 7 2.64 -5.19 16.45
N ASN A 8 1.84 -4.53 15.63
CA ASN A 8 1.02 -3.40 16.02
C ASN A 8 -0.11 -3.09 15.05
N HIS A 9 -1.16 -2.49 15.60
CA HIS A 9 -2.42 -2.24 14.93
C HIS A 9 -2.69 -0.74 14.81
N THR A 10 -3.11 -0.35 13.61
CA THR A 10 -3.50 1.00 13.26
C THR A 10 -5.01 1.11 13.16
N VAL A 11 -5.53 2.30 12.85
CA VAL A 11 -6.94 2.50 12.52
C VAL A 11 -7.44 1.64 11.35
N PHE A 12 -6.55 1.03 10.56
CA PHE A 12 -6.92 0.09 9.50
C PHE A 12 -7.22 -1.33 10.00
N SER A 13 -6.84 -1.68 11.23
CA SER A 13 -7.49 -2.75 12.01
C SER A 13 -8.86 -2.26 12.45
N MET A 14 -9.78 -2.19 11.49
CA MET A 14 -11.04 -1.47 11.61
C MET A 14 -11.85 -1.90 12.83
N LEU A 15 -12.27 -0.91 13.61
CA LEU A 15 -13.09 -1.07 14.82
C LEU A 15 -12.41 -1.84 15.95
N ASP A 16 -11.08 -1.84 15.95
CA ASP A 16 -10.25 -2.44 16.99
C ASP A 16 -9.00 -1.60 17.29
N GLY A 17 -8.19 -1.32 16.27
CA GLY A 17 -7.03 -0.44 16.39
C GLY A 17 -7.43 1.04 16.46
N ALA A 18 -6.78 1.78 17.37
CA ALA A 18 -7.01 3.20 17.63
C ALA A 18 -5.81 4.09 17.22
N THR A 19 -4.73 3.50 16.70
CA THR A 19 -3.50 4.22 16.39
C THR A 19 -3.54 4.84 14.99
N ARG A 20 -3.42 6.17 14.89
CA ARG A 20 -3.22 6.84 13.59
C ARG A 20 -1.79 6.68 13.14
N ILE A 21 -1.59 6.37 11.86
CA ILE A 21 -0.27 6.07 11.29
C ILE A 21 0.72 7.23 11.46
N GLN A 22 0.31 8.47 11.15
CA GLN A 22 1.22 9.62 11.29
C GLN A 22 1.67 9.83 12.75
N ASP A 23 0.77 9.65 13.71
CA ASP A 23 1.09 9.80 15.13
C ASP A 23 2.02 8.67 15.61
N MET A 24 1.83 7.46 15.10
CA MET A 24 2.70 6.30 15.33
C MET A 24 4.13 6.55 14.82
N VAL A 25 4.27 7.03 13.58
CA VAL A 25 5.57 7.36 12.98
C VAL A 25 6.27 8.47 13.77
N ASN A 26 5.55 9.55 14.11
CA ASN A 26 6.09 10.63 14.91
C ASN A 26 6.58 10.12 16.28
N ARG A 27 5.80 9.26 16.93
CA ARG A 27 6.16 8.69 18.23
C ARG A 27 7.36 7.76 18.16
N ALA A 28 7.48 6.92 17.12
CA ALA A 28 8.64 6.09 16.88
C ALA A 28 9.92 6.94 16.81
N VAL A 29 9.86 8.05 16.06
CA VAL A 29 10.98 9.01 15.92
C VAL A 29 11.31 9.68 17.26
N GLU A 30 10.30 10.12 18.01
CA GLU A 30 10.50 10.68 19.37
C GLU A 30 11.19 9.72 20.32
N LEU A 31 10.90 8.42 20.19
CA LEU A 31 11.47 7.35 21.00
C LEU A 31 12.82 6.85 20.47
N GLY A 32 13.34 7.41 19.37
CA GLY A 32 14.61 7.02 18.78
C GLY A 32 14.59 5.63 18.13
N MET A 33 13.42 5.14 17.71
CA MET A 33 13.28 3.87 17.01
C MET A 33 13.68 4.04 15.53
N PRO A 34 14.54 3.16 14.99
CA PRO A 34 15.03 3.29 13.60
C PRO A 34 14.01 2.80 12.56
N ALA A 35 12.96 2.09 12.99
CA ALA A 35 11.93 1.55 12.12
C ALA A 35 10.60 1.39 12.88
N VAL A 36 9.52 1.22 12.15
CA VAL A 36 8.20 0.86 12.69
C VAL A 36 7.44 0.00 11.68
N ALA A 37 6.79 -1.06 12.16
CA ALA A 37 5.98 -1.93 11.33
C ALA A 37 4.51 -1.49 11.25
N ILE A 38 3.79 -2.05 10.27
CA ILE A 38 2.34 -2.09 10.24
C ILE A 38 1.91 -3.54 10.05
N THR A 39 1.08 -4.06 10.95
CA THR A 39 0.62 -5.47 10.90
C THR A 39 -0.87 -5.55 11.18
N ASP A 40 -1.66 -4.78 10.43
CA ASP A 40 -3.10 -4.75 10.63
C ASP A 40 -3.77 -6.10 10.35
N HIS A 41 -4.94 -6.29 10.98
CA HIS A 41 -5.71 -7.52 10.92
C HIS A 41 -6.20 -7.87 9.51
N GLY A 42 -5.57 -8.86 8.89
CA GLY A 42 -6.02 -9.54 7.68
C GLY A 42 -5.99 -8.71 6.40
N TYR A 43 -5.53 -7.46 6.45
CA TYR A 43 -5.48 -6.54 5.32
C TYR A 43 -4.25 -5.62 5.39
N MET A 44 -3.86 -5.07 4.23
CA MET A 44 -2.70 -4.19 4.08
C MET A 44 -3.10 -2.75 3.73
N TYR A 45 -4.29 -2.31 4.15
CA TYR A 45 -4.89 -1.05 3.71
C TYR A 45 -4.05 0.19 4.05
N GLY A 46 -3.36 0.19 5.20
CA GLY A 46 -2.56 1.31 5.66
C GLY A 46 -1.12 1.35 5.15
N VAL A 47 -0.69 0.40 4.32
CA VAL A 47 0.71 0.36 3.81
C VAL A 47 1.11 1.65 3.07
N PRO A 48 0.31 2.18 2.12
CA PRO A 48 0.61 3.44 1.45
C PRO A 48 0.77 4.61 2.44
N ASP A 49 -0.12 4.68 3.44
CA ASP A 49 -0.10 5.73 4.46
C ASP A 49 1.16 5.64 5.35
N LEU A 50 1.61 4.43 5.70
CA LEU A 50 2.84 4.25 6.46
C LEU A 50 4.06 4.71 5.66
N ALA A 51 4.14 4.31 4.39
CA ALA A 51 5.22 4.71 3.50
C ALA A 51 5.29 6.24 3.39
N LEU A 52 4.17 6.89 3.07
CA LEU A 52 4.10 8.35 2.94
C LEU A 52 4.40 9.08 4.25
N ALA A 53 3.96 8.55 5.40
CA ALA A 53 4.24 9.16 6.71
C ALA A 53 5.73 9.08 7.07
N CYS A 54 6.39 7.94 6.81
CA CYS A 54 7.84 7.79 6.98
C CYS A 54 8.61 8.69 6.01
N ASP A 55 8.22 8.72 4.74
CA ASP A 55 8.82 9.59 3.71
C ASP A 55 8.71 11.06 4.10
N ALA A 56 7.57 11.50 4.63
CA ALA A 56 7.40 12.87 5.11
C ALA A 56 8.40 13.25 6.22
N VAL A 57 8.75 12.32 7.12
CA VAL A 57 9.79 12.54 8.12
C VAL A 57 11.17 12.56 7.47
N ASN A 58 11.49 11.54 6.67
CA ASN A 58 12.80 11.35 6.05
C ASN A 58 13.16 12.51 5.10
N HIS A 59 12.21 12.90 4.24
CA HIS A 59 12.37 13.96 3.24
C HIS A 59 12.45 15.36 3.85
N ASN A 60 12.05 15.52 5.12
CA ASN A 60 12.13 16.81 5.78
C ASN A 60 13.52 17.10 6.38
N THR A 61 14.43 16.11 6.38
CA THR A 61 15.81 16.29 6.86
C THR A 61 16.61 17.24 5.95
N PRO A 62 17.53 18.06 6.50
CA PRO A 62 18.35 18.96 5.69
C PRO A 62 19.15 18.22 4.60
N GLU A 63 19.78 17.10 4.95
CA GLU A 63 20.58 16.31 4.02
C GLU A 63 19.73 15.74 2.89
N TYR A 64 18.54 15.20 3.18
CA TYR A 64 17.70 14.63 2.13
C TYR A 64 17.21 15.71 1.16
N LYS A 65 16.84 16.89 1.67
CA LYS A 65 16.45 18.03 0.83
C LYS A 65 17.58 18.45 -0.10
N THR A 66 18.80 18.56 0.41
CA THR A 66 19.99 18.88 -0.39
C THR A 66 20.23 17.80 -1.44
N TRP A 67 20.34 16.54 -1.04
CA TRP A 67 20.59 15.42 -1.95
C TRP A 67 19.54 15.31 -3.07
N SER A 68 18.25 15.40 -2.71
CA SER A 68 17.15 15.30 -3.68
C SER A 68 17.12 16.49 -4.64
N HIS A 69 17.37 17.70 -4.13
CA HIS A 69 17.50 18.91 -4.94
C HIS A 69 18.67 18.80 -5.91
N ASP A 70 19.86 18.44 -5.41
CA ASP A 70 21.08 18.35 -6.19
C ASP A 70 20.94 17.29 -7.29
N LYS A 71 20.44 16.10 -6.93
CA LYS A 71 20.15 15.02 -7.90
C LYS A 71 19.27 15.53 -9.04
N ALA A 72 18.14 16.19 -8.73
CA ALA A 72 17.18 16.65 -9.73
C ALA A 72 17.74 17.70 -10.71
N PHE A 73 18.72 18.51 -10.29
CA PHE A 73 19.39 19.50 -11.15
C PHE A 73 20.53 18.86 -11.96
N LEU A 74 21.32 18.00 -11.33
CA LEU A 74 22.43 17.30 -11.98
C LEU A 74 21.94 16.39 -13.11
N GLU A 75 20.88 15.61 -12.89
CA GLU A 75 20.26 14.74 -13.90
C GLU A 75 19.68 15.51 -15.10
N LYS A 76 19.41 16.81 -14.93
CA LYS A 76 18.89 17.70 -15.97
C LYS A 76 19.97 18.57 -16.62
N ASP A 77 21.25 18.31 -16.31
CA ASP A 77 22.40 19.11 -16.78
C ASP A 77 22.29 20.60 -16.40
N ARG A 78 21.77 20.89 -15.19
CA ARG A 78 21.56 22.24 -14.65
C ARG A 78 22.45 22.55 -13.44
N ARG A 79 23.68 22.04 -13.45
CA ARG A 79 24.62 22.17 -12.32
C ARG A 79 24.95 23.63 -11.99
N ASP A 80 25.00 24.50 -13.00
CA ASP A 80 25.31 25.92 -12.87
C ASP A 80 24.25 26.72 -12.08
N GLU A 81 23.06 26.14 -11.89
CA GLU A 81 21.99 26.72 -11.09
C GLU A 81 22.04 26.29 -9.60
N LEU A 82 22.93 25.37 -9.24
CA LEU A 82 23.11 24.94 -7.85
C LEU A 82 23.86 25.99 -7.03
N VAL A 83 23.39 26.22 -5.80
CA VAL A 83 24.01 27.14 -4.85
C VAL A 83 24.53 26.35 -3.66
N GLU A 84 25.83 26.46 -3.41
CA GLU A 84 26.48 25.84 -2.26
C GLU A 84 25.89 26.41 -0.95
N PRO A 85 25.36 25.55 -0.04
CA PRO A 85 24.83 26.00 1.25
C PRO A 85 25.93 26.63 2.13
N ASP A 86 25.59 27.62 2.94
CA ASP A 86 26.57 28.27 3.83
C ASP A 86 27.10 27.28 4.89
N PRO A 87 28.43 27.07 5.01
CA PRO A 87 29.00 26.06 5.91
C PRO A 87 28.82 26.37 7.40
N VAL A 88 28.57 27.63 7.77
CA VAL A 88 28.37 28.07 9.16
C VAL A 88 26.88 28.07 9.51
N ALA A 89 26.02 28.57 8.62
CA ALA A 89 24.58 28.62 8.86
C ALA A 89 23.92 27.25 8.68
N ASN A 90 24.33 26.48 7.65
CA ASN A 90 23.71 25.21 7.24
C ASN A 90 24.76 24.09 7.12
N PRO A 91 25.48 23.73 8.21
CA PRO A 91 26.61 22.81 8.15
C PRO A 91 26.26 21.40 7.63
N ARG A 92 25.03 20.92 7.90
CA ARG A 92 24.55 19.59 7.44
C ARG A 92 24.28 19.56 5.94
N GLU A 93 23.60 20.59 5.43
CA GLU A 93 23.32 20.76 4.00
C GLU A 93 24.62 20.91 3.22
N HIS A 94 25.52 21.79 3.68
CA HIS A 94 26.83 21.97 3.05
C HIS A 94 27.62 20.66 3.01
N ALA A 95 27.63 19.90 4.12
CA ALA A 95 28.33 18.61 4.15
C ALA A 95 27.75 17.57 3.18
N GLN A 96 26.44 17.58 2.93
CA GLN A 96 25.82 16.73 1.92
C GLN A 96 26.15 17.21 0.50
N TYR A 97 25.96 18.51 0.21
CA TYR A 97 26.28 19.13 -1.08
C TYR A 97 27.71 18.83 -1.55
N VAL A 98 28.69 18.96 -0.64
CA VAL A 98 30.10 18.68 -0.95
C VAL A 98 30.32 17.22 -1.36
N LYS A 99 29.63 16.26 -0.72
CA LYS A 99 29.70 14.85 -1.10
C LYS A 99 29.04 14.62 -2.45
N ASP A 100 27.87 15.21 -2.66
CA ASP A 100 27.09 15.05 -3.89
C ASP A 100 27.89 15.56 -5.11
N MET A 101 28.48 16.75 -5.02
CA MET A 101 29.34 17.27 -6.09
C MET A 101 30.55 16.37 -6.36
N ALA A 102 31.23 15.90 -5.31
CA ALA A 102 32.39 15.04 -5.45
C ALA A 102 32.05 13.69 -6.11
N MET A 103 30.95 13.06 -5.71
CA MET A 103 30.52 11.78 -6.30
C MET A 103 29.99 11.97 -7.72
N TRP A 104 29.27 13.04 -8.01
CA TRP A 104 28.85 13.34 -9.37
C TRP A 104 30.04 13.51 -10.31
N ASP A 105 31.07 14.24 -9.89
CA ASP A 105 32.29 14.43 -10.67
C ASP A 105 33.06 13.11 -10.91
N GLU A 106 32.93 12.13 -10.00
CA GLU A 106 33.57 10.82 -10.11
C GLU A 106 32.75 9.81 -10.94
N LYS A 107 31.44 9.71 -10.66
CA LYS A 107 30.56 8.61 -11.12
C LYS A 107 29.44 9.05 -12.04
N GLY A 108 29.15 10.34 -12.15
CA GLY A 108 28.01 10.87 -12.92
C GLY A 108 26.63 10.51 -12.34
N ASN A 109 26.56 10.11 -11.08
CA ASN A 109 25.33 9.90 -10.30
C ASN A 109 25.64 10.04 -8.80
N ILE A 110 24.61 10.25 -7.97
CA ILE A 110 24.75 10.41 -6.51
C ILE A 110 23.83 9.47 -5.72
N ASP A 111 23.38 8.37 -6.32
CA ASP A 111 22.39 7.47 -5.72
C ASP A 111 22.89 6.83 -4.43
N GLU A 112 24.18 6.48 -4.38
CA GLU A 112 24.83 5.90 -3.19
C GLU A 112 24.93 6.89 -2.02
N LEU A 113 24.72 8.19 -2.26
CA LEU A 113 24.73 9.23 -1.22
C LEU A 113 23.35 9.55 -0.66
N LYS A 114 22.31 8.80 -1.05
CA LYS A 114 20.97 8.92 -0.45
C LYS A 114 21.11 8.88 1.08
N PRO A 115 20.70 9.95 1.80
CA PRO A 115 20.90 10.01 3.24
C PRO A 115 20.20 8.86 3.96
N PRO A 116 20.76 8.36 5.07
CA PRO A 116 20.13 7.29 5.85
C PRO A 116 18.77 7.76 6.35
N LEU A 117 17.81 6.83 6.35
CA LEU A 117 16.46 7.11 6.83
C LEU A 117 16.48 7.39 8.34
N VAL A 118 15.70 8.38 8.76
CA VAL A 118 15.42 8.62 10.19
C VAL A 118 14.55 7.49 10.73
N ILE A 119 13.59 7.06 9.92
CA ILE A 119 12.70 5.96 10.25
C ILE A 119 12.37 5.14 9.00
N LYS A 120 12.53 3.82 9.11
CA LYS A 120 12.20 2.88 8.05
C LYS A 120 10.80 2.28 8.24
N PRO A 121 9.92 2.28 7.22
CA PRO A 121 8.68 1.52 7.28
C PRO A 121 8.95 0.02 7.11
N ILE A 122 8.25 -0.81 7.88
CA ILE A 122 8.22 -2.28 7.69
C ILE A 122 6.78 -2.67 7.35
N PHE A 123 6.56 -3.21 6.15
CA PHE A 123 5.22 -3.59 5.71
C PHE A 123 4.90 -5.02 6.11
N GLY A 124 3.77 -5.21 6.76
CA GLY A 124 3.32 -6.51 7.22
C GLY A 124 1.81 -6.63 7.28
N CYS A 125 1.36 -7.76 7.81
CA CYS A 125 -0.05 -8.07 8.06
C CYS A 125 -0.15 -9.14 9.14
N GLU A 126 -1.07 -8.97 10.09
CA GLU A 126 -1.48 -10.07 10.95
C GLU A 126 -2.59 -10.87 10.26
N VAL A 127 -2.23 -12.00 9.66
CA VAL A 127 -3.17 -12.83 8.90
C VAL A 127 -3.92 -13.81 9.79
N TYR A 128 -5.12 -14.21 9.36
CA TYR A 128 -5.88 -15.28 10.00
C TYR A 128 -5.50 -16.62 9.38
N PHE A 129 -4.52 -17.30 9.98
CA PHE A 129 -4.08 -18.62 9.58
C PHE A 129 -5.10 -19.70 9.94
N THR A 130 -5.29 -20.67 9.06
CA THR A 130 -6.07 -21.88 9.33
C THR A 130 -5.33 -23.13 8.88
N PRO A 131 -5.31 -24.20 9.69
CA PRO A 131 -4.76 -25.48 9.27
C PRO A 131 -5.69 -26.26 8.32
N ASP A 132 -6.94 -25.81 8.14
CA ASP A 132 -7.91 -26.44 7.24
C ASP A 132 -7.71 -25.99 5.77
N GLU A 133 -6.99 -26.81 5.02
CA GLU A 133 -6.76 -26.62 3.58
C GLU A 133 -8.03 -26.72 2.73
N THR A 134 -9.09 -27.35 3.23
CA THR A 134 -10.34 -27.48 2.48
C THR A 134 -11.15 -26.19 2.45
N LEU A 135 -10.83 -25.25 3.35
CA LEU A 135 -11.53 -23.98 3.53
C LEU A 135 -13.05 -24.18 3.72
N ALA A 136 -13.42 -25.26 4.40
CA ALA A 136 -14.81 -25.66 4.58
C ALA A 136 -15.64 -24.53 5.22
N ARG A 137 -16.95 -24.53 4.91
CA ARG A 137 -17.91 -23.50 5.35
C ARG A 137 -19.09 -24.08 6.14
N ASP A 138 -19.06 -25.38 6.39
CA ASP A 138 -20.09 -26.12 7.13
C ASP A 138 -19.89 -26.08 8.65
N HIS A 139 -18.73 -25.61 9.11
CA HIS A 139 -18.42 -25.40 10.52
C HIS A 139 -17.69 -24.07 10.77
N LYS A 140 -17.56 -23.70 12.04
CA LYS A 140 -16.78 -22.52 12.43
C LYS A 140 -15.29 -22.81 12.18
N PRO A 141 -14.58 -21.99 11.40
CA PRO A 141 -13.17 -22.24 11.10
C PRO A 141 -12.32 -22.07 12.36
N GLU A 142 -11.29 -22.91 12.50
CA GLU A 142 -10.19 -22.66 13.42
C GLU A 142 -9.28 -21.61 12.82
N LEU A 143 -9.23 -20.44 13.46
CA LEU A 143 -8.41 -19.31 13.04
C LEU A 143 -7.39 -19.01 14.12
N TYR A 144 -6.16 -18.79 13.68
CA TYR A 144 -5.03 -18.43 14.51
C TYR A 144 -4.36 -17.20 13.92
N HIS A 145 -3.79 -16.37 14.79
CA HIS A 145 -3.06 -15.19 14.35
C HIS A 145 -1.65 -15.59 13.88
N MET A 146 -1.13 -14.85 12.90
CA MET A 146 0.21 -15.03 12.35
C MET A 146 0.69 -13.70 11.79
N ILE A 147 1.90 -13.25 12.15
CA ILE A 147 2.49 -12.04 11.57
C ILE A 147 3.33 -12.43 10.37
N LEU A 148 3.10 -11.75 9.25
CA LEU A 148 3.93 -11.79 8.07
C LEU A 148 4.49 -10.40 7.80
N LEU A 149 5.79 -10.31 7.54
CA LEU A 149 6.49 -9.08 7.18
C LEU A 149 7.18 -9.24 5.82
N ALA A 150 7.11 -8.22 4.98
CA ALA A 150 7.84 -8.18 3.71
C ALA A 150 9.32 -7.82 3.95
N LYS A 151 10.22 -8.77 3.65
CA LYS A 151 11.66 -8.57 3.74
C LYS A 151 12.19 -7.72 2.58
N ASP A 152 11.67 -7.97 1.38
CA ASP A 152 12.09 -7.33 0.14
C ASP A 152 10.90 -7.16 -0.82
N GLN A 153 11.15 -6.61 -2.01
CA GLN A 153 10.14 -6.37 -3.04
C GLN A 153 9.39 -7.65 -3.47
N GLU A 154 10.07 -8.79 -3.53
CA GLU A 154 9.43 -10.08 -3.84
C GLU A 154 8.51 -10.50 -2.69
N GLY A 155 8.98 -10.36 -1.45
CA GLY A 155 8.20 -10.53 -0.24
C GLY A 155 6.95 -9.65 -0.18
N TYR A 156 7.05 -8.39 -0.60
CA TYR A 156 5.92 -7.47 -0.65
C TYR A 156 4.84 -7.94 -1.63
N VAL A 157 5.24 -8.35 -2.83
CA VAL A 157 4.32 -8.91 -3.84
C VAL A 157 3.68 -10.19 -3.33
N ASN A 158 4.46 -11.07 -2.71
CA ASN A 158 3.96 -12.31 -2.14
C ASN A 158 3.01 -12.11 -0.96
N LEU A 159 3.27 -11.12 -0.11
CA LEU A 159 2.39 -10.74 0.99
C LEU A 159 1.06 -10.20 0.44
N MET A 160 1.11 -9.32 -0.57
CA MET A 160 -0.10 -8.84 -1.26
C MET A 160 -0.90 -10.00 -1.87
N GLN A 161 -0.23 -10.97 -2.51
CA GLN A 161 -0.88 -12.13 -3.10
C GLN A 161 -1.50 -13.05 -2.04
N THR A 162 -0.80 -13.28 -0.93
CA THR A 162 -1.28 -14.05 0.24
C THR A 162 -2.58 -13.47 0.78
N VAL A 163 -2.58 -12.17 1.08
CA VAL A 163 -3.75 -11.45 1.62
C VAL A 163 -4.88 -11.38 0.58
N SER A 164 -4.57 -11.15 -0.69
CA SER A 164 -5.57 -11.07 -1.77
C SER A 164 -6.27 -12.40 -2.00
N GLU A 165 -5.54 -13.52 -2.05
CA GLU A 165 -6.14 -14.85 -2.16
C GLU A 165 -7.00 -15.20 -0.95
N ALA A 166 -6.54 -14.86 0.25
CA ALA A 166 -7.30 -15.05 1.49
C ALA A 166 -8.62 -14.26 1.48
N ALA A 167 -8.61 -13.04 0.95
CA ALA A 167 -9.79 -12.17 0.86
C ALA A 167 -10.75 -12.55 -0.29
N VAL A 168 -10.24 -13.00 -1.44
CA VAL A 168 -11.07 -13.30 -2.62
C VAL A 168 -11.58 -14.74 -2.60
N GLN A 169 -10.71 -15.70 -2.25
CA GLN A 169 -11.00 -17.14 -2.32
C GLN A 169 -11.24 -17.72 -0.92
N GLY A 170 -10.39 -17.32 0.03
CA GLY A 170 -10.38 -17.84 1.41
C GLY A 170 -11.47 -17.26 2.31
N PHE A 171 -12.16 -16.19 1.92
CA PHE A 171 -13.00 -15.44 2.86
C PHE A 171 -14.21 -16.24 3.36
N TYR A 172 -14.48 -16.12 4.66
CA TYR A 172 -15.72 -16.55 5.28
C TYR A 172 -16.24 -15.48 6.25
N TYR A 173 -15.79 -15.50 7.51
CA TYR A 173 -15.96 -14.37 8.45
C TYR A 173 -14.75 -13.44 8.46
N LYS A 174 -13.58 -14.01 8.14
CA LYS A 174 -12.28 -13.36 8.03
C LYS A 174 -11.56 -13.92 6.79
N PRO A 175 -10.60 -13.20 6.20
CA PRO A 175 -9.77 -13.72 5.12
C PRO A 175 -8.85 -14.82 5.67
N ARG A 176 -8.98 -16.06 5.18
CA ARG A 176 -8.28 -17.23 5.72
C ARG A 176 -7.05 -17.56 4.89
N VAL A 177 -5.89 -17.61 5.53
CA VAL A 177 -4.61 -18.03 4.94
C VAL A 177 -4.35 -19.49 5.33
N THR A 178 -4.11 -20.36 4.35
CA THR A 178 -3.78 -21.78 4.57
C THR A 178 -2.28 -22.03 4.49
N LEU A 179 -1.83 -23.23 4.89
CA LEU A 179 -0.41 -23.59 4.77
C LEU A 179 0.00 -23.77 3.29
N ASP A 180 -0.88 -24.25 2.42
CA ASP A 180 -0.63 -24.24 0.97
C ASP A 180 -0.40 -22.83 0.42
N ASN A 181 -1.23 -21.86 0.84
CA ASN A 181 -1.06 -20.47 0.45
C ASN A 181 0.31 -19.93 0.91
N LEU A 182 0.70 -20.16 2.17
CA LEU A 182 2.02 -19.78 2.67
C LEU A 182 3.14 -20.43 1.86
N ARG A 183 3.06 -21.74 1.58
CA ARG A 183 4.11 -22.45 0.81
C ARG A 183 4.31 -21.90 -0.60
N ARG A 184 3.25 -21.40 -1.24
CA ARG A 184 3.34 -20.81 -2.58
C ARG A 184 3.99 -19.44 -2.57
N HIS A 185 3.87 -18.70 -1.47
CA HIS A 185 4.23 -17.28 -1.38
C HIS A 185 5.32 -16.96 -0.35
N ALA A 186 5.85 -17.93 0.40
CA ALA A 186 6.76 -17.70 1.54
C ALA A 186 8.04 -16.91 1.23
N LYS A 187 8.49 -16.93 -0.03
CA LYS A 187 9.77 -16.33 -0.43
C LYS A 187 9.77 -14.81 -0.19
N GLY A 188 10.85 -14.29 0.37
CA GLY A 188 10.97 -12.86 0.69
C GLY A 188 10.11 -12.41 1.88
N MET A 189 9.43 -13.32 2.60
CA MET A 189 8.65 -12.98 3.79
C MET A 189 9.33 -13.47 5.07
N ILE A 190 9.15 -12.71 6.15
CA ILE A 190 9.46 -13.12 7.53
C ILE A 190 8.14 -13.46 8.22
N CYS A 191 8.13 -14.54 9.00
CA CYS A 191 6.99 -14.99 9.79
C CYS A 191 7.32 -15.00 11.27
N THR A 192 6.33 -14.68 12.11
CA THR A 192 6.42 -14.86 13.56
C THR A 192 5.30 -15.76 14.07
N SER A 193 5.45 -16.32 15.27
CA SER A 193 4.39 -17.11 15.92
C SER A 193 3.19 -16.30 16.41
N ALA A 194 3.25 -14.96 16.31
CA ALA A 194 2.24 -13.99 16.76
C ALA A 194 1.92 -14.05 18.26
N CYS A 195 0.79 -13.45 18.65
CA CYS A 195 0.32 -13.33 20.03
C CYS A 195 -0.23 -14.66 20.59
N ILE A 196 -0.80 -14.62 21.80
CA ILE A 196 -1.52 -15.73 22.46
C ILE A 196 -2.61 -16.40 21.59
N ALA A 197 -3.13 -15.72 20.56
CA ALA A 197 -4.08 -16.27 19.59
C ALA A 197 -3.41 -17.05 18.43
N GLY A 198 -2.09 -17.09 18.38
CA GLY A 198 -1.31 -17.87 17.42
C GLY A 198 -1.45 -19.38 17.64
N ILE A 199 -1.18 -20.17 16.59
CA ILE A 199 -1.40 -21.62 16.64
C ILE A 199 -0.46 -22.31 17.62
N ILE A 200 0.80 -21.88 17.70
CA ILE A 200 1.78 -22.47 18.63
C ILE A 200 1.38 -22.19 20.08
N PRO A 201 1.13 -20.92 20.51
CA PRO A 201 0.60 -20.64 21.84
C PRO A 201 -0.70 -21.38 22.17
N LYS A 202 -1.64 -21.49 21.23
CA LYS A 202 -2.91 -22.21 21.48
C LYS A 202 -2.73 -23.72 21.68
N TYR A 203 -1.74 -24.34 21.05
CA TYR A 203 -1.43 -25.75 21.31
C TYR A 203 -0.76 -25.94 22.68
N ILE A 204 0.15 -25.03 23.08
CA ILE A 204 0.73 -25.01 24.42
C ILE A 204 -0.36 -24.88 25.48
N ASP A 205 -1.27 -23.91 25.30
CA ASP A 205 -2.38 -23.66 26.22
C ASP A 205 -3.29 -24.89 26.38
N ARG A 206 -3.51 -25.66 25.31
CA ARG A 206 -4.30 -26.92 25.34
C ARG A 206 -3.52 -28.11 25.93
N GLY A 207 -2.25 -27.94 26.28
CA GLY A 207 -1.38 -29.01 26.78
C GLY A 207 -0.83 -29.94 25.72
N ASP A 208 -0.94 -29.59 24.43
CA ASP A 208 -0.40 -30.36 23.30
C ASP A 208 0.97 -29.83 22.86
N MET A 209 2.01 -30.21 23.60
CA MET A 209 3.39 -29.79 23.34
C MET A 209 3.94 -30.38 22.03
N GLU A 210 3.54 -31.60 21.66
CA GLU A 210 3.99 -32.26 20.43
C GLU A 210 3.46 -31.50 19.21
N GLY A 211 2.18 -31.13 19.23
CA GLY A 211 1.58 -30.30 18.18
C GLY A 211 2.18 -28.89 18.11
N ALA A 212 2.48 -28.26 19.25
CA ALA A 212 3.13 -26.95 19.28
C ALA A 212 4.52 -26.98 18.61
N ILE A 213 5.36 -27.96 18.95
CA ILE A 213 6.69 -28.14 18.35
C ILE A 213 6.56 -28.43 16.85
N LYS A 214 5.63 -29.31 16.45
CA LYS A 214 5.40 -29.65 15.05
C LYS A 214 5.01 -28.44 14.21
N TRP A 215 4.17 -27.54 14.73
CA TRP A 215 3.81 -26.31 14.04
C TRP A 215 5.00 -25.35 13.93
N ALA A 216 5.79 -25.21 14.99
CA ALA A 216 7.01 -24.41 14.95
C ALA A 216 8.02 -24.93 13.91
N GLU A 217 8.22 -26.25 13.82
CA GLU A 217 9.04 -26.87 12.77
C GLU A 217 8.45 -26.66 11.37
N THR A 218 7.12 -26.80 11.24
CA THR A 218 6.42 -26.60 9.96
C THR A 218 6.61 -25.17 9.44
N PHE A 219 6.49 -24.16 10.29
CA PHE A 219 6.73 -22.77 9.89
C PHE A 219 8.21 -22.50 9.62
N ARG A 220 9.13 -22.98 10.47
CA ARG A 220 10.57 -22.90 10.21
C ARG A 220 10.93 -23.45 8.82
N ASP A 221 10.34 -24.57 8.42
CA ASP A 221 10.65 -25.25 7.17
C ASP A 221 9.88 -24.66 5.95
N THR A 222 8.88 -23.80 6.21
CA THR A 222 8.10 -23.12 5.15
C THR A 222 8.77 -21.82 4.70
N PHE A 223 9.35 -21.07 5.62
CA PHE A 223 10.05 -19.80 5.34
C PHE A 223 11.55 -20.03 5.11
N GLU A 224 12.23 -19.02 4.55
CA GLU A 224 13.68 -19.13 4.31
C GLU A 224 14.45 -19.27 5.64
N PRO A 225 15.62 -19.94 5.66
CA PRO A 225 16.39 -20.14 6.87
C PRO A 225 16.69 -18.81 7.60
N GLY A 226 16.21 -18.71 8.83
CA GLY A 226 16.35 -17.50 9.66
C GLY A 226 15.21 -16.49 9.53
N ASP A 227 14.16 -16.78 8.76
CA ASP A 227 13.01 -15.89 8.56
C ASP A 227 11.73 -16.37 9.24
N PHE A 228 11.84 -17.37 10.14
CA PHE A 228 10.80 -17.69 11.12
C PHE A 228 11.31 -17.41 12.54
N TYR A 229 10.51 -16.68 13.31
CA TYR A 229 10.80 -16.29 14.67
C TYR A 229 9.68 -16.71 15.62
N ILE A 230 10.03 -17.10 16.84
CA ILE A 230 9.05 -17.24 17.92
C ILE A 230 8.89 -15.89 18.61
N GLU A 231 7.65 -15.50 18.86
CA GLU A 231 7.28 -14.21 19.42
C GLU A 231 6.83 -14.38 20.87
N ILE A 232 7.32 -13.49 21.75
CA ILE A 232 6.95 -13.41 23.16
C ILE A 232 6.35 -12.04 23.48
N GLN A 233 5.38 -12.01 24.39
CA GLN A 233 4.58 -10.84 24.72
C GLN A 233 4.17 -10.88 26.20
N GLU A 234 4.22 -9.73 26.88
CA GLU A 234 3.85 -9.62 28.29
C GLU A 234 2.88 -8.44 28.52
N HIS A 235 1.64 -8.78 28.85
CA HIS A 235 0.55 -7.84 29.11
C HIS A 235 -0.07 -8.05 30.49
N GLY A 236 0.40 -9.03 31.25
CA GLY A 236 -0.18 -9.44 32.52
C GLY A 236 -1.51 -10.17 32.36
N ILE A 237 -1.72 -10.87 31.23
CA ILE A 237 -2.93 -11.64 30.97
C ILE A 237 -2.73 -13.13 31.32
N THR A 238 -3.82 -13.88 31.27
CA THR A 238 -3.84 -15.32 31.52
C THR A 238 -4.65 -15.99 30.42
N THR A 239 -4.13 -17.11 29.92
CA THR A 239 -4.77 -17.89 28.85
C THR A 239 -6.07 -18.56 29.30
N ASP A 240 -6.78 -19.15 28.33
CA ASP A 240 -8.05 -19.84 28.58
C ASP A 240 -7.89 -21.00 29.57
N ASN A 241 -6.75 -21.70 29.57
CA ASN A 241 -6.45 -22.80 30.52
C ASN A 241 -5.54 -22.39 31.69
N GLY A 242 -5.31 -21.08 31.90
CA GLY A 242 -4.72 -20.58 33.14
C GLY A 242 -3.20 -20.36 33.14
N LEU A 243 -2.54 -20.35 31.98
CA LEU A 243 -1.13 -19.99 31.88
C LEU A 243 -0.97 -18.47 31.89
N THR A 244 0.00 -17.96 32.65
CA THR A 244 0.38 -16.54 32.57
C THR A 244 1.25 -16.28 31.34
N ASP A 245 1.36 -15.03 30.92
CA ASP A 245 2.26 -14.60 29.84
C ASP A 245 3.70 -15.10 30.06
N GLU A 246 4.31 -14.82 31.22
CA GLU A 246 5.66 -15.33 31.53
C GLU A 246 5.79 -16.87 31.41
N GLN A 247 4.76 -17.64 31.77
CA GLN A 247 4.80 -19.11 31.64
C GLN A 247 4.73 -19.53 30.18
N MET A 248 3.88 -18.87 29.39
CA MET A 248 3.80 -19.06 27.94
C MET A 248 5.14 -18.71 27.27
N ASP A 249 5.69 -17.54 27.58
CA ASP A 249 6.94 -17.03 27.01
C ASP A 249 8.13 -17.95 27.29
N ARG A 250 8.28 -18.43 28.53
CA ARG A 250 9.33 -19.40 28.87
C ARG A 250 9.21 -20.70 28.09
N THR A 251 7.98 -21.17 27.89
CA THR A 251 7.71 -22.38 27.10
C THR A 251 8.03 -22.16 25.62
N LEU A 252 7.62 -21.02 25.06
CA LEU A 252 7.94 -20.60 23.70
C LEU A 252 9.44 -20.48 23.47
N ILE A 253 10.18 -19.91 24.43
CA ILE A 253 11.65 -19.83 24.39
C ILE A 253 12.29 -21.23 24.33
N ASP A 254 11.80 -22.19 25.09
CA ASP A 254 12.33 -23.55 25.07
C ASP A 254 12.01 -24.29 23.75
N ILE A 255 10.82 -24.07 23.18
CA ILE A 255 10.48 -24.54 21.83
C ILE A 255 11.42 -23.90 20.81
N ALA A 256 11.69 -22.59 20.90
CA ALA A 256 12.58 -21.89 19.97
C ALA A 256 13.98 -22.50 19.95
N LYS A 257 14.53 -22.81 21.14
CA LYS A 257 15.82 -23.51 21.27
C LYS A 257 15.79 -24.91 20.66
N GLN A 258 14.72 -25.67 20.88
CA GLN A 258 14.58 -27.02 20.35
C GLN A 258 14.47 -27.04 18.82
N VAL A 259 13.70 -26.11 18.26
CA VAL A 259 13.45 -25.99 16.81
C VAL A 259 14.61 -25.31 16.08
N GLY A 260 15.44 -24.55 16.81
CA GLY A 260 16.62 -23.87 16.28
C GLY A 260 16.32 -22.52 15.65
N VAL A 261 15.37 -21.76 16.22
CA VAL A 261 14.96 -20.43 15.74
C VAL A 261 15.15 -19.37 16.81
N LYS A 262 15.20 -18.09 16.40
CA LYS A 262 15.35 -16.95 17.31
C LYS A 262 14.00 -16.55 17.92
N VAL A 263 14.08 -15.87 19.07
CA VAL A 263 12.94 -15.30 19.76
C VAL A 263 12.92 -13.78 19.57
N ILE A 264 11.74 -13.18 19.40
CA ILE A 264 11.56 -11.73 19.35
C ILE A 264 10.53 -11.27 20.39
N ALA A 265 10.73 -10.08 20.92
CA ALA A 265 9.78 -9.44 21.82
C ALA A 265 8.94 -8.41 21.06
N THR A 266 7.63 -8.46 21.22
CA THR A 266 6.69 -7.48 20.68
C THR A 266 5.66 -7.10 21.73
N ASN A 267 4.76 -6.17 21.42
CA ASN A 267 3.75 -5.70 22.37
C ASN A 267 2.31 -5.68 21.84
N ASP A 268 2.09 -6.06 20.58
CA ASP A 268 0.74 -6.09 19.98
C ASP A 268 -0.08 -4.84 20.30
N PHE A 269 0.51 -3.66 20.08
CA PHE A 269 -0.14 -2.43 20.55
C PHE A 269 -1.29 -2.03 19.63
N HIS A 270 -2.39 -1.61 20.24
CA HIS A 270 -3.63 -1.21 19.56
C HIS A 270 -3.93 0.29 19.74
N TYR A 271 -3.18 0.97 20.59
CA TYR A 271 -3.30 2.40 20.84
C TYR A 271 -1.93 3.01 21.14
N LEU A 272 -1.80 4.34 21.07
CA LEU A 272 -0.49 4.97 21.09
C LEU A 272 0.09 5.09 22.50
N ARG A 273 -0.71 5.54 23.46
CA ARG A 273 -0.26 5.79 24.85
C ARG A 273 -1.10 5.01 25.85
N ARG A 274 -0.55 4.72 27.03
CA ARG A 274 -1.27 3.96 28.06
C ARG A 274 -2.62 4.59 28.42
N GLU A 275 -2.71 5.92 28.44
CA GLU A 275 -3.92 6.68 28.70
C GLU A 275 -5.02 6.55 27.63
N ASP A 276 -4.70 6.04 26.44
CA ASP A 276 -5.63 5.86 25.32
C ASP A 276 -6.43 4.55 25.42
N ALA A 277 -6.13 3.68 26.40
CA ALA A 277 -6.83 2.41 26.58
C ALA A 277 -8.37 2.54 26.64
N PRO A 278 -8.97 3.54 27.33
CA PRO A 278 -10.42 3.73 27.31
C PRO A 278 -10.97 4.12 25.92
N VAL A 279 -10.17 4.77 25.07
CA VAL A 279 -10.58 5.14 23.71
C VAL A 279 -10.68 3.88 22.86
N GLN A 280 -9.69 2.99 22.96
CA GLN A 280 -9.71 1.71 22.26
C GLN A 280 -10.88 0.82 22.71
N ASP A 281 -11.15 0.77 24.02
CA ASP A 281 -12.28 0.03 24.58
C ASP A 281 -13.65 0.48 23.99
N VAL A 282 -13.82 1.81 23.81
CA VAL A 282 -15.01 2.37 23.17
C VAL A 282 -15.07 2.01 21.67
N ILE A 283 -13.94 2.03 20.96
CA ILE A 283 -13.86 1.61 19.55
C ILE A 283 -14.31 0.15 19.39
N MET A 284 -13.84 -0.76 20.25
CA MET A 284 -14.30 -2.16 20.25
C MET A 284 -15.80 -2.27 20.51
N CYS A 285 -16.34 -1.49 21.45
CA CYS A 285 -17.78 -1.49 21.75
C CYS A 285 -18.60 -1.09 20.51
N ILE A 286 -18.15 -0.07 19.76
CA ILE A 286 -18.78 0.34 18.51
C ILE A 286 -18.70 -0.79 17.48
N GLY A 287 -17.53 -1.42 17.33
CA GLY A 287 -17.32 -2.54 16.40
C GLY A 287 -18.20 -3.75 16.66
N MET A 288 -18.43 -4.07 17.94
CA MET A 288 -19.17 -5.24 18.37
C MET A 288 -20.64 -4.97 18.65
N ASN A 289 -21.09 -3.72 18.48
CA ASN A 289 -22.43 -3.28 18.85
C ASN A 289 -22.76 -3.65 20.32
N ALA A 290 -21.81 -3.39 21.22
CA ALA A 290 -21.90 -3.67 22.65
C ALA A 290 -21.94 -2.37 23.46
N LYS A 291 -22.47 -2.44 24.69
CA LYS A 291 -22.44 -1.32 25.63
C LYS A 291 -21.22 -1.45 26.54
N VAL A 292 -20.64 -0.31 26.93
CA VAL A 292 -19.45 -0.27 27.81
C VAL A 292 -19.69 -0.99 29.16
N ASP A 293 -20.92 -0.96 29.66
CA ASP A 293 -21.33 -1.56 30.93
C ASP A 293 -21.74 -3.05 30.84
N ASP A 294 -21.73 -3.65 29.63
CA ASP A 294 -21.97 -5.08 29.47
C ASP A 294 -20.78 -5.89 30.02
N PRO A 295 -20.96 -6.70 31.09
CA PRO A 295 -19.87 -7.47 31.68
C PRO A 295 -19.38 -8.63 30.80
N ASN A 296 -20.16 -9.05 29.80
CA ASN A 296 -19.82 -10.20 28.94
C ASN A 296 -19.26 -9.77 27.57
N ARG A 297 -19.08 -8.46 27.34
CA ARG A 297 -18.49 -7.97 26.09
C ARG A 297 -17.03 -8.37 25.98
N MET A 298 -16.58 -8.58 24.76
CA MET A 298 -15.15 -8.73 24.49
C MET A 298 -14.46 -7.37 24.68
N ARG A 299 -13.28 -7.40 25.31
CA ARG A 299 -12.44 -6.24 25.60
C ARG A 299 -11.01 -6.68 25.79
N MET A 300 -10.06 -5.79 25.54
CA MET A 300 -8.69 -5.99 25.99
C MET A 300 -8.64 -5.88 27.53
N THR A 301 -7.95 -6.80 28.19
CA THR A 301 -7.82 -6.78 29.65
C THR A 301 -6.59 -5.97 30.04
N GLY A 302 -6.76 -4.95 30.90
CA GLY A 302 -5.66 -4.10 31.36
C GLY A 302 -5.43 -2.87 30.46
N SER A 303 -4.21 -2.35 30.47
CA SER A 303 -3.83 -1.11 29.78
C SER A 303 -2.52 -1.22 29.00
N GLU A 304 -2.02 -2.43 28.78
CA GLU A 304 -0.62 -2.65 28.34
C GLU A 304 -0.41 -2.74 26.83
N PHE A 305 -1.45 -2.59 26.01
CA PHE A 305 -1.40 -2.63 24.54
C PHE A 305 -1.12 -1.26 23.90
N TYR A 306 -0.16 -0.51 24.46
CA TYR A 306 0.31 0.78 23.92
C TYR A 306 1.72 0.70 23.34
N MET A 307 2.15 1.75 22.63
CA MET A 307 3.49 1.86 22.10
C MET A 307 4.52 2.14 23.23
N LYS A 308 5.00 1.07 23.87
CA LYS A 308 5.99 1.08 24.96
C LYS A 308 7.35 1.61 24.51
N THR A 309 8.10 2.20 25.44
CA THR A 309 9.50 2.60 25.21
C THR A 309 10.44 1.39 25.21
N GLU A 310 11.69 1.56 24.75
CA GLU A 310 12.71 0.52 24.83
C GLU A 310 12.91 0.05 26.29
N GLU A 311 12.97 0.98 27.24
CA GLU A 311 13.18 0.67 28.66
C GLU A 311 12.04 -0.17 29.22
N GLU A 312 10.80 0.17 28.88
CA GLU A 312 9.62 -0.59 29.28
C GLU A 312 9.65 -1.99 28.67
N MET A 313 9.92 -2.11 27.36
CA MET A 313 10.03 -3.40 26.68
C MET A 313 11.11 -4.29 27.30
N ARG A 314 12.32 -3.78 27.50
CA ARG A 314 13.43 -4.55 28.10
C ARG A 314 13.15 -4.93 29.55
N ALA A 315 12.43 -4.10 30.30
CA ALA A 315 12.07 -4.41 31.69
C ALA A 315 11.08 -5.57 31.80
N MET A 316 10.25 -5.82 30.78
CA MET A 316 9.28 -6.92 30.76
C MET A 316 9.92 -8.29 30.49
N PHE A 317 11.04 -8.33 29.77
CA PHE A 317 11.69 -9.59 29.37
C PHE A 317 13.10 -9.74 29.99
N PRO A 318 13.28 -9.65 31.32
CA PRO A 318 14.60 -9.74 31.95
C PRO A 318 15.25 -11.12 31.77
N TYR A 319 14.46 -12.14 31.41
CA TYR A 319 14.88 -13.52 31.19
C TYR A 319 15.24 -13.83 29.73
N CYS A 320 15.01 -12.91 28.78
CA CYS A 320 15.38 -13.06 27.37
C CYS A 320 15.66 -11.67 26.74
N PRO A 321 16.68 -10.94 27.22
CA PRO A 321 16.97 -9.59 26.73
C PRO A 321 17.29 -9.53 25.23
N GLU A 322 17.83 -10.62 24.67
CA GLU A 322 18.13 -10.76 23.24
C GLU A 322 16.88 -10.72 22.36
N ALA A 323 15.68 -11.00 22.91
CA ALA A 323 14.43 -10.92 22.15
C ALA A 323 14.13 -9.51 21.66
N CYS A 324 14.48 -8.49 22.46
CA CYS A 324 14.39 -7.09 22.04
C CYS A 324 15.44 -6.76 20.97
N ASP A 325 16.65 -7.29 21.08
CA ASP A 325 17.74 -7.03 20.12
C ASP A 325 17.44 -7.65 18.75
N ASN A 326 16.84 -8.83 18.72
CA ASN A 326 16.44 -9.51 17.48
C ASN A 326 15.38 -8.72 16.68
N THR A 327 14.64 -7.78 17.29
CA THR A 327 13.73 -6.89 16.56
C THR A 327 14.47 -5.96 15.59
N LEU A 328 15.68 -5.52 15.98
CA LEU A 328 16.54 -4.70 15.13
C LEU A 328 17.08 -5.50 13.95
N GLU A 329 17.39 -6.80 14.15
CA GLU A 329 17.80 -7.67 13.05
C GLU A 329 16.70 -7.82 12.00
N ILE A 330 15.44 -8.02 12.42
CA ILE A 330 14.31 -8.06 11.48
C ILE A 330 14.16 -6.70 10.80
N ALA A 331 14.27 -5.61 11.54
CA ALA A 331 14.25 -4.28 10.96
C ALA A 331 15.32 -4.14 9.89
N ASP A 332 16.57 -4.52 10.15
CA ASP A 332 17.69 -4.46 9.19
C ASP A 332 17.45 -5.32 7.94
N LYS A 333 16.84 -6.50 8.09
CA LYS A 333 16.47 -7.39 6.97
C LYS A 333 15.41 -6.79 6.05
N CYS A 334 14.48 -6.00 6.58
CA CYS A 334 13.33 -5.49 5.83
C CYS A 334 13.69 -4.22 5.04
N TYR A 335 13.51 -4.25 3.73
CA TYR A 335 13.64 -3.09 2.86
C TYR A 335 12.70 -3.21 1.65
N VAL A 336 11.65 -2.40 1.64
CA VAL A 336 10.71 -2.30 0.52
C VAL A 336 10.53 -0.83 0.17
N GLU A 337 10.72 -0.50 -1.09
CA GLU A 337 10.51 0.82 -1.68
C GLU A 337 9.27 0.76 -2.57
N LEU A 338 8.31 1.65 -2.33
CA LEU A 338 7.10 1.77 -3.15
C LEU A 338 7.37 2.71 -4.32
N ASP A 339 6.90 2.32 -5.50
CA ASP A 339 6.97 3.13 -6.70
C ASP A 339 5.76 4.08 -6.78
N TRP A 340 6.05 5.38 -6.70
CA TRP A 340 5.05 6.45 -6.75
C TRP A 340 5.02 7.18 -8.10
N ASP A 341 6.03 6.95 -8.95
CA ASP A 341 6.29 7.76 -10.14
C ASP A 341 5.86 7.04 -11.43
N SER A 342 5.89 5.71 -11.45
CA SER A 342 5.53 4.94 -12.65
C SER A 342 4.05 5.06 -12.99
N ILE A 343 3.78 5.48 -14.22
CA ILE A 343 2.44 5.41 -14.82
C ILE A 343 2.28 4.03 -15.49
N ILE A 344 1.36 3.22 -14.97
CA ILE A 344 1.05 1.90 -15.52
C ILE A 344 -0.20 1.99 -16.39
N LEU A 345 -0.02 2.07 -17.72
CA LEU A 345 -1.11 2.02 -18.69
C LEU A 345 -1.32 0.62 -19.25
N PRO A 346 -2.57 0.11 -19.32
CA PRO A 346 -2.87 -1.13 -20.03
C PRO A 346 -2.51 -1.02 -21.51
N ARG A 347 -2.02 -2.13 -22.09
CA ARG A 347 -1.94 -2.23 -23.56
C ARG A 347 -3.35 -2.34 -24.12
N PHE A 348 -3.69 -1.49 -25.09
CA PHE A 348 -4.94 -1.62 -25.82
C PHE A 348 -4.96 -2.93 -26.63
N PRO A 349 -5.93 -3.84 -26.39
CA PRO A 349 -5.89 -5.18 -26.97
C PRO A 349 -6.47 -5.26 -28.39
N LEU A 350 -7.20 -4.24 -28.84
CA LEU A 350 -7.88 -4.21 -30.15
C LEU A 350 -7.06 -3.44 -31.20
N LEU A 351 -5.73 -3.58 -31.17
CA LEU A 351 -4.88 -3.00 -32.20
C LEU A 351 -5.06 -3.73 -33.54
N ASP A 352 -5.27 -2.98 -34.62
CA ASP A 352 -5.34 -3.55 -35.96
C ASP A 352 -3.97 -4.09 -36.40
N PRO A 353 -3.91 -5.16 -37.21
CA PRO A 353 -2.64 -5.75 -37.64
C PRO A 353 -1.71 -4.74 -38.33
N GLY A 354 -0.56 -4.50 -37.70
CA GLY A 354 0.45 -3.56 -38.21
C GLY A 354 0.30 -2.12 -37.71
N GLU A 355 -0.71 -1.80 -36.90
CA GLU A 355 -0.85 -0.49 -36.25
C GLU A 355 -0.12 -0.43 -34.89
N THR A 356 0.37 0.76 -34.56
CA THR A 356 0.74 1.15 -33.20
C THR A 356 -0.44 1.85 -32.52
N HIS A 357 -0.36 2.09 -31.20
CA HIS A 357 -1.35 2.90 -30.48
C HIS A 357 -1.52 4.28 -31.13
N GLU A 358 -0.43 4.92 -31.50
CA GLU A 358 -0.43 6.24 -32.13
C GLU A 358 -1.06 6.21 -33.53
N SER A 359 -0.72 5.23 -34.37
CA SER A 359 -1.26 5.17 -35.74
C SER A 359 -2.76 4.89 -35.75
N GLN A 360 -3.23 3.98 -34.89
CA GLN A 360 -4.66 3.68 -34.76
C GLN A 360 -5.42 4.85 -34.13
N PHE A 361 -4.86 5.47 -33.09
CA PHE A 361 -5.42 6.67 -32.47
C PHE A 361 -5.60 7.79 -33.50
N ARG A 362 -4.61 8.04 -34.36
CA ARG A 362 -4.72 9.01 -35.46
C ARG A 362 -5.87 8.65 -36.40
N ARG A 363 -5.92 7.40 -36.86
CA ARG A 363 -6.92 6.93 -37.83
C ARG A 363 -8.34 7.10 -37.29
N GLU A 364 -8.59 6.70 -36.05
CA GLU A 364 -9.91 6.85 -35.42
C GLU A 364 -10.27 8.32 -35.19
N CYS A 365 -9.32 9.17 -34.78
CA CYS A 365 -9.54 10.61 -34.71
C CYS A 365 -9.93 11.22 -36.07
N GLU A 366 -9.18 10.93 -37.13
CA GLU A 366 -9.48 11.49 -38.46
C GLU A 366 -10.83 11.01 -39.01
N LYS A 367 -11.20 9.75 -38.73
CA LYS A 367 -12.52 9.21 -39.06
C LYS A 367 -13.62 9.96 -38.32
N GLY A 368 -13.44 10.20 -37.03
CA GLY A 368 -14.34 11.00 -36.21
C GLY A 368 -14.48 12.44 -36.70
N LEU A 369 -13.36 13.11 -36.97
CA LEU A 369 -13.37 14.47 -37.52
C LEU A 369 -14.12 14.56 -38.85
N ARG A 370 -13.95 13.57 -39.75
CA ARG A 370 -14.76 13.48 -40.99
C ARG A 370 -16.25 13.29 -40.70
N GLN A 371 -16.62 12.53 -39.67
CA GLN A 371 -18.02 12.32 -39.30
C GLN A 371 -18.66 13.58 -38.71
N HIS A 372 -17.96 14.29 -37.83
CA HIS A 372 -18.47 15.49 -37.16
C HIS A 372 -18.45 16.73 -38.06
N TYR A 373 -17.42 16.89 -38.90
CA TYR A 373 -17.19 18.10 -39.68
C TYR A 373 -17.26 17.89 -41.21
N GLY A 374 -17.45 16.68 -41.71
CA GLY A 374 -17.45 16.39 -43.16
C GLY A 374 -16.05 16.19 -43.76
N ASP A 375 -15.98 15.82 -45.05
CA ASP A 375 -14.72 15.48 -45.73
C ASP A 375 -13.74 16.66 -45.86
N ASP A 376 -14.24 17.89 -45.80
CA ASP A 376 -13.46 19.13 -45.89
C ASP A 376 -12.98 19.67 -44.52
N TRP A 377 -13.18 18.90 -43.44
CA TRP A 377 -12.84 19.28 -42.05
C TRP A 377 -11.46 19.92 -41.92
N ALA A 378 -10.47 19.41 -42.65
CA ALA A 378 -9.08 19.86 -42.57
C ALA A 378 -8.88 21.33 -42.97
N THR A 379 -9.81 21.89 -43.75
CA THR A 379 -9.79 23.28 -44.23
C THR A 379 -10.74 24.20 -43.48
N ARG A 380 -11.57 23.65 -42.57
CA ARG A 380 -12.55 24.42 -41.81
C ARG A 380 -11.91 25.18 -40.66
N GLU A 381 -12.53 26.29 -40.33
CA GLU A 381 -12.15 27.18 -39.24
C GLU A 381 -13.38 27.49 -38.38
N ILE A 382 -13.24 27.34 -37.06
CA ILE A 382 -14.29 27.62 -36.08
C ILE A 382 -13.69 28.52 -35.02
N GLY A 383 -14.32 29.67 -34.74
CA GLY A 383 -13.85 30.59 -33.72
C GLY A 383 -12.43 31.15 -33.96
N GLY A 384 -11.98 31.22 -35.22
CA GLY A 384 -10.63 31.67 -35.56
C GLY A 384 -9.55 30.57 -35.48
N VAL A 385 -9.93 29.32 -35.25
CA VAL A 385 -9.01 28.18 -35.11
C VAL A 385 -9.26 27.17 -36.22
N ASN A 386 -8.21 26.80 -36.96
CA ASN A 386 -8.29 25.73 -37.95
C ASN A 386 -8.35 24.35 -37.26
N ILE A 387 -9.29 23.50 -37.70
CA ILE A 387 -9.54 22.19 -37.08
C ILE A 387 -8.31 21.28 -37.18
N LYS A 388 -7.64 21.25 -38.34
CA LYS A 388 -6.44 20.43 -38.55
C LYS A 388 -5.29 20.89 -37.68
N GLU A 389 -5.03 22.19 -37.62
CA GLU A 389 -3.97 22.73 -36.77
C GLU A 389 -4.19 22.37 -35.29
N ARG A 390 -5.43 22.50 -34.81
CA ARG A 390 -5.80 22.08 -33.45
C ARG A 390 -5.58 20.59 -33.24
N PHE A 391 -6.08 19.74 -34.14
CA PHE A 391 -5.93 18.29 -34.06
C PHE A 391 -4.45 17.86 -34.05
N GLU A 392 -3.63 18.40 -34.95
CA GLU A 392 -2.20 18.04 -35.03
C GLU A 392 -1.44 18.45 -33.75
N TYR A 393 -1.79 19.58 -33.16
CA TYR A 393 -1.24 20.01 -31.87
C TYR A 393 -1.62 19.04 -30.75
N GLU A 394 -2.92 18.76 -30.57
CA GLU A 394 -3.39 17.86 -29.51
C GLU A 394 -2.84 16.44 -29.67
N TYR A 395 -2.90 15.90 -30.89
CA TYR A 395 -2.34 14.59 -31.23
C TYR A 395 -0.86 14.51 -30.85
N LYS A 396 -0.06 15.52 -31.23
CA LYS A 396 1.36 15.54 -30.91
C LYS A 396 1.59 15.52 -29.40
N VAL A 397 0.89 16.37 -28.64
CA VAL A 397 1.05 16.42 -27.17
C VAL A 397 0.69 15.08 -26.51
N ILE A 398 -0.38 14.42 -26.98
CA ILE A 398 -0.83 13.12 -26.44
C ILE A 398 0.18 12.01 -26.75
N CYS A 399 0.67 11.95 -27.99
CA CYS A 399 1.65 10.94 -28.40
C CYS A 399 3.02 11.16 -27.73
N ASP A 400 3.49 12.41 -27.64
CA ASP A 400 4.75 12.74 -26.94
C ASP A 400 4.70 12.33 -25.46
N LYS A 401 3.51 12.31 -24.84
CA LYS A 401 3.29 11.86 -23.46
C LYS A 401 2.95 10.37 -23.32
N GLY A 402 2.84 9.63 -24.43
CA GLY A 402 2.52 8.19 -24.40
C GLY A 402 1.07 7.87 -24.05
N PHE A 403 0.13 8.81 -24.21
CA PHE A 403 -1.27 8.63 -23.79
C PHE A 403 -2.22 8.16 -24.90
N ALA A 404 -1.70 7.79 -26.08
CA ALA A 404 -2.53 7.30 -27.19
C ALA A 404 -3.35 6.04 -26.81
N ALA A 405 -2.74 5.11 -26.07
CA ALA A 405 -3.43 3.91 -25.57
C ALA A 405 -4.58 4.27 -24.63
N TYR A 406 -4.41 5.26 -23.75
CA TYR A 406 -5.44 5.71 -22.82
C TYR A 406 -6.70 6.19 -23.55
N PHE A 407 -6.53 7.01 -24.59
CA PHE A 407 -7.65 7.46 -25.43
C PHE A 407 -8.36 6.32 -26.18
N LEU A 408 -7.60 5.36 -26.71
CA LEU A 408 -8.17 4.18 -27.36
C LEU A 408 -8.99 3.34 -26.38
N ILE A 409 -8.49 3.11 -25.16
CA ILE A 409 -9.20 2.39 -24.10
C ILE A 409 -10.53 3.10 -23.79
N VAL A 410 -10.50 4.41 -23.57
CA VAL A 410 -11.70 5.18 -23.22
C VAL A 410 -12.73 5.18 -24.35
N ALA A 411 -12.29 5.46 -25.58
CA ALA A 411 -13.17 5.48 -26.74
C ALA A 411 -13.84 4.12 -26.98
N GLU A 412 -13.12 3.01 -26.73
CA GLU A 412 -13.63 1.66 -26.94
C GLU A 412 -14.84 1.37 -26.05
N TYR A 413 -14.72 1.49 -24.73
CA TYR A 413 -15.83 1.16 -23.84
C TYR A 413 -16.99 2.16 -23.95
N VAL A 414 -16.70 3.41 -24.34
CA VAL A 414 -17.73 4.42 -24.63
C VAL A 414 -18.51 4.05 -25.88
N GLN A 415 -17.82 3.67 -26.96
CA GLN A 415 -18.47 3.27 -28.20
C GLN A 415 -19.24 1.97 -28.01
N TRP A 416 -18.68 1.00 -27.29
CA TRP A 416 -19.37 -0.24 -26.92
C TRP A 416 -20.67 0.04 -26.16
N ALA A 417 -20.63 0.95 -25.17
CA ALA A 417 -21.82 1.33 -24.42
C ALA A 417 -22.92 1.91 -25.35
N LYS A 418 -22.54 2.82 -26.25
CA LYS A 418 -23.45 3.42 -27.23
C LYS A 418 -24.06 2.37 -28.17
N ASP A 419 -23.24 1.45 -28.69
CA ASP A 419 -23.68 0.39 -29.60
C ASP A 419 -24.63 -0.61 -28.93
N ASN A 420 -24.52 -0.76 -27.59
CA ASN A 420 -25.41 -1.60 -26.78
C ASN A 420 -26.59 -0.82 -26.16
N GLY A 421 -26.85 0.41 -26.64
CA GLY A 421 -27.97 1.23 -26.22
C GLY A 421 -27.89 1.71 -24.76
N ILE A 422 -26.68 1.76 -24.18
CA ILE A 422 -26.43 2.34 -22.86
C ILE A 422 -26.27 3.85 -23.04
N GLY A 423 -27.04 4.64 -22.29
CA GLY A 423 -26.91 6.09 -22.29
C GLY A 423 -25.52 6.51 -21.81
N VAL A 424 -24.83 7.33 -22.60
CA VAL A 424 -23.55 7.95 -22.23
C VAL A 424 -23.74 9.45 -22.13
N GLY A 425 -23.32 10.05 -21.03
CA GLY A 425 -23.35 11.49 -20.83
C GLY A 425 -22.47 12.23 -21.86
N PRO A 426 -22.68 13.53 -22.04
CA PRO A 426 -21.98 14.28 -23.08
C PRO A 426 -20.48 14.57 -22.77
N GLY A 427 -19.97 14.04 -21.66
CA GLY A 427 -18.63 14.31 -21.12
C GLY A 427 -18.66 15.33 -19.98
N ARG A 428 -17.76 15.16 -19.00
CA ARG A 428 -17.59 16.06 -17.87
C ARG A 428 -16.14 16.45 -17.65
N GLY A 429 -15.91 17.44 -16.81
CA GLY A 429 -14.56 17.88 -16.45
C GLY A 429 -13.81 18.52 -17.62
N SER A 430 -12.48 18.43 -17.59
CA SER A 430 -11.62 19.08 -18.58
C SER A 430 -11.57 18.36 -19.92
N ALA A 431 -11.90 17.05 -19.99
CA ALA A 431 -11.86 16.25 -21.21
C ALA A 431 -12.69 16.85 -22.37
N ALA A 432 -13.79 17.57 -22.05
CA ALA A 432 -14.60 18.29 -23.03
C ALA A 432 -13.84 19.37 -23.83
N GLY A 433 -12.67 19.81 -23.34
CA GLY A 433 -11.82 20.78 -24.03
C GLY A 433 -10.95 20.21 -25.13
N ALA A 434 -10.89 18.89 -25.33
CA ALA A 434 -10.04 18.24 -26.32
C ALA A 434 -10.81 17.89 -27.61
N ILE A 435 -10.34 18.37 -28.76
CA ILE A 435 -10.95 18.03 -30.06
C ILE A 435 -10.76 16.55 -30.39
N VAL A 436 -9.69 15.92 -29.90
CA VAL A 436 -9.51 14.46 -30.05
C VAL A 436 -10.57 13.66 -29.28
N ALA A 437 -11.02 14.14 -28.11
CA ALA A 437 -12.04 13.48 -27.32
C ALA A 437 -13.41 13.59 -28.01
N TYR A 438 -13.69 14.75 -28.60
CA TYR A 438 -14.88 14.95 -29.42
C TYR A 438 -14.84 14.07 -30.68
N ALA A 439 -13.71 14.05 -31.40
CA ALA A 439 -13.53 13.24 -32.59
C ALA A 439 -13.73 11.74 -32.31
N MET A 440 -13.20 11.23 -31.20
CA MET A 440 -13.35 9.83 -30.81
C MET A 440 -14.70 9.52 -30.16
N ASN A 441 -15.66 10.45 -30.17
CA ASN A 441 -16.98 10.29 -29.57
C ASN A 441 -16.91 9.97 -28.06
N ILE A 442 -15.83 10.37 -27.38
CA ILE A 442 -15.69 10.32 -25.92
C ILE A 442 -16.56 11.42 -25.32
N THR A 443 -16.51 12.62 -25.90
CA THR A 443 -17.36 13.76 -25.54
C THR A 443 -18.33 14.08 -26.66
N ALA A 444 -19.44 14.76 -26.34
CA ALA A 444 -20.49 15.10 -27.31
C ALA A 444 -20.51 16.59 -27.70
N PHE A 445 -19.66 17.42 -27.07
CA PHE A 445 -19.58 18.85 -27.34
C PHE A 445 -18.37 19.17 -28.20
N ASP A 446 -18.58 19.98 -29.23
CA ASP A 446 -17.51 20.56 -30.02
C ASP A 446 -16.73 21.59 -29.17
N PRO A 447 -15.44 21.37 -28.86
CA PRO A 447 -14.66 22.29 -28.06
C PRO A 447 -14.42 23.64 -28.74
N LEU A 448 -14.35 23.69 -30.08
CA LEU A 448 -14.07 24.92 -30.82
C LEU A 448 -15.28 25.84 -30.85
N GLU A 449 -16.48 25.31 -31.11
CA GLU A 449 -17.72 26.10 -31.09
C GLU A 449 -18.00 26.71 -29.70
N ASN A 450 -17.54 26.01 -28.64
CA ASN A 450 -17.75 26.41 -27.26
C ASN A 450 -16.55 27.15 -26.64
N GLY A 451 -15.50 27.43 -27.41
CA GLY A 451 -14.31 28.16 -26.93
C GLY A 451 -13.54 27.46 -25.81
N LEU A 452 -13.54 26.12 -25.79
CA LEU A 452 -12.88 25.31 -24.78
C LEU A 452 -11.39 25.09 -25.12
N MET A 453 -10.55 25.09 -24.08
CA MET A 453 -9.10 25.03 -24.18
C MET A 453 -8.58 23.62 -23.87
N PHE A 454 -7.73 23.09 -24.75
CA PHE A 454 -7.08 21.79 -24.57
C PHE A 454 -6.10 21.80 -23.40
N GLU A 455 -5.40 22.91 -23.18
CA GLU A 455 -4.35 23.04 -22.18
C GLU A 455 -4.90 22.95 -20.75
N ARG A 456 -6.22 23.16 -20.57
CA ARG A 456 -6.91 22.90 -19.31
C ARG A 456 -7.07 21.40 -19.04
N PHE A 457 -7.12 20.59 -20.09
CA PHE A 457 -7.16 19.14 -20.01
C PHE A 457 -5.77 18.54 -19.92
N LEU A 458 -4.89 18.87 -20.88
CA LEU A 458 -3.55 18.34 -20.94
C LEU A 458 -2.55 19.44 -21.30
N SER A 459 -1.72 19.80 -20.32
CA SER A 459 -0.66 20.80 -20.54
C SER A 459 0.61 20.13 -21.07
N PRO A 460 1.27 20.68 -22.10
CA PRO A 460 2.57 20.19 -22.56
C PRO A 460 3.63 20.22 -21.45
N GLN A 461 3.55 21.21 -20.56
CA GLN A 461 4.56 21.49 -19.53
C GLN A 461 4.43 20.61 -18.27
N ARG A 462 3.31 19.87 -18.12
CA ARG A 462 3.06 19.02 -16.95
C ARG A 462 3.09 17.55 -17.34
N THR A 463 3.63 16.70 -16.47
CA THR A 463 3.71 15.24 -16.67
C THR A 463 2.55 14.47 -16.04
N GLU A 464 1.58 15.18 -15.45
CA GLU A 464 0.39 14.60 -14.83
C GLU A 464 -0.44 13.81 -15.85
N MET A 465 -0.92 12.63 -15.44
CA MET A 465 -1.85 11.83 -16.24
C MET A 465 -3.21 12.56 -16.33
N PRO A 466 -3.81 12.69 -17.52
CA PRO A 466 -5.12 13.29 -17.66
C PRO A 466 -6.20 12.38 -17.06
N ASP A 467 -7.23 12.98 -16.49
CA ASP A 467 -8.40 12.27 -15.97
C ASP A 467 -9.59 12.43 -16.95
N ILE A 468 -10.10 11.30 -17.44
CA ILE A 468 -11.29 11.24 -18.31
C ILE A 468 -12.37 10.45 -17.57
N ASP A 469 -13.27 11.21 -16.95
CA ASP A 469 -14.45 10.69 -16.31
C ASP A 469 -15.62 10.55 -17.30
N MET A 470 -16.29 9.41 -17.22
CA MET A 470 -17.47 9.12 -18.03
C MET A 470 -18.72 8.93 -17.17
N ASP A 471 -19.83 9.54 -17.60
CA ASP A 471 -21.16 9.33 -17.02
C ASP A 471 -21.92 8.32 -17.87
N PHE A 472 -22.48 7.29 -17.23
CA PHE A 472 -23.31 6.26 -17.86
C PHE A 472 -24.68 6.21 -17.21
N ASP A 473 -25.65 5.62 -17.91
CA ASP A 473 -26.91 5.19 -17.33
C ASP A 473 -26.68 4.34 -16.06
N ASP A 474 -27.25 4.79 -14.93
CA ASP A 474 -26.99 4.23 -13.60
C ASP A 474 -27.40 2.75 -13.52
N GLU A 475 -28.50 2.38 -14.16
CA GLU A 475 -29.02 1.01 -14.15
C GLU A 475 -28.15 0.03 -14.96
N ARG A 476 -27.36 0.55 -15.92
CA ARG A 476 -26.59 -0.25 -16.88
C ARG A 476 -25.08 -0.04 -16.79
N ARG A 477 -24.59 0.83 -15.92
CA ARG A 477 -23.15 1.10 -15.72
C ARG A 477 -22.33 -0.16 -15.46
N LEU A 478 -22.88 -1.13 -14.72
CA LEU A 478 -22.18 -2.37 -14.41
C LEU A 478 -21.96 -3.27 -15.65
N GLU A 479 -22.77 -3.14 -16.70
CA GLU A 479 -22.54 -3.84 -17.98
C GLU A 479 -21.26 -3.33 -18.65
N VAL A 480 -21.01 -2.01 -18.61
CA VAL A 480 -19.77 -1.41 -19.13
C VAL A 480 -18.56 -1.88 -18.33
N VAL A 481 -18.67 -1.93 -17.00
CA VAL A 481 -17.59 -2.44 -16.14
C VAL A 481 -17.29 -3.91 -16.46
N GLU A 482 -18.30 -4.75 -16.64
CA GLU A 482 -18.11 -6.16 -16.99
C GLU A 482 -17.50 -6.33 -18.39
N HIS A 483 -17.88 -5.50 -19.36
CA HIS A 483 -17.25 -5.48 -20.69
C HIS A 483 -15.75 -5.17 -20.60
N VAL A 484 -15.38 -4.10 -19.88
CA VAL A 484 -13.97 -3.75 -19.63
C VAL A 484 -13.26 -4.92 -18.93
N ARG A 485 -13.90 -5.55 -17.95
CA ARG A 485 -13.35 -6.70 -17.23
C ARG A 485 -13.11 -7.92 -18.13
N GLN A 486 -14.00 -8.18 -19.08
CA GLN A 486 -13.83 -9.25 -20.07
C GLN A 486 -12.72 -8.93 -21.08
N LEU A 487 -12.57 -7.66 -21.46
CA LEU A 487 -11.58 -7.22 -22.45
C LEU A 487 -10.14 -7.19 -21.90
N TYR A 488 -9.94 -6.70 -20.67
CA TYR A 488 -8.61 -6.52 -20.08
C TYR A 488 -8.18 -7.67 -19.14
N GLY A 489 -9.14 -8.52 -18.75
CA GLY A 489 -8.94 -9.63 -17.84
C GLY A 489 -9.44 -9.32 -16.43
N PRO A 490 -10.17 -10.26 -15.79
CA PRO A 490 -10.76 -10.05 -14.47
C PRO A 490 -9.74 -9.84 -13.34
N GLU A 491 -8.51 -10.26 -13.53
CA GLU A 491 -7.39 -10.07 -12.61
C GLU A 491 -6.76 -8.66 -12.67
N LYS A 492 -7.11 -7.86 -13.69
CA LYS A 492 -6.53 -6.51 -13.89
C LYS A 492 -7.54 -5.37 -13.71
N VAL A 493 -8.81 -5.68 -13.46
CA VAL A 493 -9.89 -4.70 -13.38
C VAL A 493 -10.64 -4.89 -12.06
N THR A 494 -10.58 -3.87 -11.21
CA THR A 494 -11.29 -3.83 -9.93
C THR A 494 -11.77 -2.41 -9.64
N HIS A 495 -12.70 -2.27 -8.71
CA HIS A 495 -13.11 -0.97 -8.20
C HIS A 495 -12.08 -0.45 -7.19
N VAL A 496 -11.94 0.87 -7.14
CA VAL A 496 -11.15 1.54 -6.09
C VAL A 496 -11.93 1.50 -4.78
N ILE A 497 -11.29 1.06 -3.70
CA ILE A 497 -11.89 1.04 -2.36
C ILE A 497 -12.18 2.45 -1.85
N THR A 498 -13.24 2.62 -1.08
CA THR A 498 -13.54 3.87 -0.39
C THR A 498 -13.64 3.61 1.12
N TYR A 499 -12.79 4.26 1.90
CA TYR A 499 -12.83 4.18 3.36
C TYR A 499 -13.78 5.22 3.94
N SER A 500 -14.83 4.76 4.62
CA SER A 500 -15.76 5.64 5.32
C SER A 500 -15.17 6.04 6.67
N THR A 501 -14.81 7.32 6.81
CA THR A 501 -14.34 7.88 8.08
C THR A 501 -15.51 8.30 8.98
N ILE A 502 -15.42 8.00 10.27
CA ILE A 502 -16.41 8.42 11.28
C ILE A 502 -16.47 9.95 11.28
N LYS A 503 -17.63 10.52 10.92
CA LYS A 503 -17.83 11.98 10.87
C LYS A 503 -18.24 12.52 12.24
N ALA A 504 -18.04 13.82 12.46
CA ALA A 504 -18.32 14.49 13.75
C ALA A 504 -19.77 14.40 14.27
N LYS A 505 -20.75 14.08 13.41
CA LYS A 505 -22.14 13.82 13.83
C LYS A 505 -22.39 12.35 14.19
N GLN A 506 -21.58 11.44 13.65
CA GLN A 506 -21.66 10.00 13.89
C GLN A 506 -20.88 9.61 15.15
N ALA A 507 -19.73 10.25 15.39
CA ALA A 507 -19.04 10.26 16.68
C ALA A 507 -19.87 11.01 17.72
#